data_AF-A0A958XZF1-F1
#
_entry.id   AF-A0A958XZF1-F1
#
_cell.length_a   1.000
_cell.length_b   1.000
_cell.length_c   1.000
_cell.angle_alpha   90.00
_cell.angle_beta   90.00
_cell.angle_gamma   90.00
#
_symmetry.space_group_name_H-M   'P 1'
#
loop_
_entity.id
_entity.type
_entity.pdbx_description
1 polymer ?
#
loop_
_entity_poly.entity_id
_entity_poly.type
_entity_poly.pdbx_seq_one_letter_code
_entity_poly.pdbx_strand_id
1 'polypeptide(L)'
;VFMLAEWEEEPGQFKACFNANYGWKWKDITKEIAAGNQTAKSLDTLLAYLNKKYPPGYFQLYFTQNHDENTWNGTETELYGPAADAFNVLAFTWQGIPMLYNGQEDGLSQRLDFFEKSPIRWKGMSKQNFFSRLCTLHHFNQALWAGKSGGRLQKIDTDADDKVYAFTREKNG
;
A
#
# COMPACT_ATOMS: atom_id res chain seq x y z
N VAL A 1 4.82 -22.07 -5.95
CA VAL A 1 5.36 -21.27 -4.82
C VAL A 1 5.29 -19.80 -5.23
N PHE A 2 4.93 -18.90 -4.31
CA PHE A 2 5.00 -17.46 -4.53
C PHE A 2 6.22 -16.91 -3.80
N MET A 3 7.05 -16.11 -4.48
CA MET A 3 8.30 -15.58 -3.97
C MET A 3 8.20 -14.04 -3.86
N LEU A 4 8.42 -13.52 -2.66
CA LEU A 4 8.32 -12.08 -2.34
C LEU A 4 9.68 -11.56 -1.82
N ALA A 5 10.17 -10.46 -2.39
CA ALA A 5 11.41 -9.82 -1.96
C ALA A 5 11.12 -8.55 -1.15
N GLU A 6 11.78 -8.39 -0.01
CA GLU A 6 11.77 -7.15 0.78
C GLU A 6 12.73 -6.08 0.24
N TRP A 7 13.32 -6.30 -0.94
CA TRP A 7 14.24 -5.37 -1.58
C TRP A 7 13.63 -4.77 -2.85
N GLU A 8 13.48 -3.45 -2.92
CA GLU A 8 12.86 -2.81 -4.10
C GLU A 8 13.84 -2.33 -5.16
N GLU A 9 15.11 -2.09 -4.80
CA GLU A 9 16.00 -1.32 -5.68
C GLU A 9 16.52 -2.08 -6.90
N GLU A 10 16.46 -3.42 -6.90
CA GLU A 10 16.97 -4.29 -7.97
C GLU A 10 15.83 -4.96 -8.77
N PRO A 11 15.45 -4.42 -9.95
CA PRO A 11 14.44 -5.04 -10.80
C PRO A 11 14.86 -6.38 -11.39
N GLY A 12 16.16 -6.73 -11.41
CA GLY A 12 16.64 -8.01 -11.94
C GLY A 12 16.12 -9.24 -11.18
N GLN A 13 15.74 -9.08 -9.90
CA GLN A 13 15.19 -10.16 -9.07
C GLN A 13 13.95 -10.84 -9.67
N PHE A 14 13.22 -10.07 -10.48
CA PHE A 14 12.04 -10.46 -11.22
C PHE A 14 12.28 -11.33 -12.44
N LYS A 15 13.52 -11.35 -12.94
CA LYS A 15 13.98 -12.27 -13.99
C LYS A 15 14.53 -13.57 -13.39
N ALA A 16 14.89 -13.55 -12.11
CA ALA A 16 15.47 -14.70 -11.42
C ALA A 16 14.38 -15.62 -10.85
N CYS A 17 13.69 -15.19 -9.79
CA CYS A 17 12.73 -16.05 -9.09
C CYS A 17 11.59 -15.33 -8.36
N PHE A 18 11.66 -14.00 -8.17
CA PHE A 18 10.66 -13.27 -7.39
C PHE A 18 9.44 -12.88 -8.23
N ASN A 19 8.25 -12.99 -7.63
CA ASN A 19 6.99 -12.61 -8.25
C ASN A 19 6.60 -11.16 -7.93
N ALA A 20 6.92 -10.69 -6.72
CA ALA A 20 6.66 -9.33 -6.25
C ALA A 20 7.81 -8.85 -5.33
N ASN A 21 7.87 -7.55 -5.11
CA ASN A 21 8.68 -6.95 -4.05
C ASN A 21 7.86 -5.98 -3.21
N TYR A 22 8.41 -5.50 -2.10
CA TYR A 22 7.80 -4.45 -1.30
C TYR A 22 7.87 -3.09 -2.03
N GLY A 23 6.82 -2.28 -1.90
CA GLY A 23 6.76 -0.91 -2.41
C GLY A 23 7.23 0.11 -1.37
N TRP A 24 8.51 0.09 -1.02
CA TRP A 24 9.10 0.99 -0.02
C TRP A 24 9.01 2.46 -0.43
N LYS A 25 9.33 2.80 -1.69
CA LYS A 25 9.14 4.17 -2.23
C LYS A 25 7.69 4.61 -2.19
N TRP A 26 6.75 3.69 -2.44
CA TRP A 26 5.32 4.01 -2.30
C TRP A 26 4.99 4.41 -0.87
N LYS A 27 5.42 3.60 0.10
CA LYS A 27 5.22 3.87 1.53
C LYS A 27 5.85 5.20 1.95
N ASP A 28 7.06 5.51 1.50
CA ASP A 28 7.74 6.76 1.86
C ASP A 28 6.99 7.97 1.29
N ILE A 29 6.60 7.94 0.01
CA ILE A 29 5.82 9.02 -0.60
C ILE A 29 4.49 9.23 0.12
N THR A 30 3.75 8.15 0.41
CA THR A 30 2.45 8.28 1.08
C THR A 30 2.56 8.82 2.50
N LYS A 31 3.62 8.46 3.24
CA LYS A 31 3.91 9.06 4.56
C LYS A 31 4.21 10.56 4.45
N GLU A 32 5.03 10.97 3.50
CA GLU A 32 5.35 12.38 3.30
C GLU A 32 4.13 13.21 2.86
N ILE A 33 3.22 12.64 2.07
CA ILE A 33 1.94 13.29 1.73
C ILE A 33 1.08 13.41 2.99
N ALA A 34 0.98 12.36 3.81
CA ALA A 34 0.20 12.39 5.06
C ALA A 34 0.73 13.43 6.06
N ALA A 35 2.06 13.63 6.10
CA ALA A 35 2.72 14.65 6.92
C ALA A 35 2.59 16.08 6.35
N GLY A 36 2.08 16.24 5.13
CA GLY A 36 1.97 17.53 4.44
C GLY A 36 3.27 18.05 3.83
N ASN A 37 4.32 17.23 3.79
CA ASN A 37 5.62 17.56 3.18
C ASN A 37 5.61 17.38 1.66
N GLN A 38 4.68 16.58 1.15
CA GLN A 38 4.45 16.36 -0.28
C GLN A 38 2.97 16.50 -0.65
N THR A 39 2.69 16.58 -1.95
CA THR A 39 1.34 16.79 -2.48
C THR A 39 0.84 15.53 -3.18
N ALA A 40 -0.46 15.49 -3.48
CA ALA A 40 -1.05 14.37 -4.22
C ALA A 40 -0.36 14.10 -5.58
N LYS A 41 0.23 15.12 -6.22
CA LYS A 41 1.02 14.99 -7.46
C LYS A 41 2.25 14.11 -7.35
N SER A 42 2.77 13.89 -6.14
CA SER A 42 3.90 12.98 -5.93
C SER A 42 3.54 11.53 -6.31
N LEU A 43 2.25 11.16 -6.26
CA LEU A 43 1.77 9.86 -6.72
C LEU A 43 1.87 9.70 -8.23
N ASP A 44 1.67 10.76 -9.04
CA ASP A 44 1.88 10.71 -10.49
C ASP A 44 3.35 10.45 -10.82
N THR A 45 4.24 11.18 -10.13
CA THR A 45 5.69 11.03 -10.27
C THR A 45 6.13 9.62 -9.89
N LEU A 46 5.61 9.10 -8.78
CA LEU A 46 5.85 7.72 -8.35
C LEU A 46 5.36 6.72 -9.38
N LEU A 47 4.13 6.86 -9.89
CA LEU A 47 3.56 5.95 -10.87
C LEU A 47 4.39 5.91 -12.16
N ALA A 48 4.80 7.07 -12.66
CA ALA A 48 5.69 7.17 -13.82
C ALA A 48 7.04 6.50 -13.56
N TYR A 49 7.62 6.71 -12.37
CA TYR A 49 8.86 6.05 -11.97
C TYR A 49 8.72 4.52 -11.94
N LEU A 50 7.67 4.00 -11.30
CA LEU A 50 7.42 2.56 -11.20
C LEU A 50 7.24 1.91 -12.58
N ASN A 51 6.47 2.55 -13.46
CA ASN A 51 6.24 2.07 -14.83
C ASN A 51 7.52 2.06 -15.69
N LYS A 52 8.48 2.95 -15.39
CA LYS A 52 9.79 2.99 -16.07
C LYS A 52 10.76 1.97 -15.48
N LYS A 53 10.79 1.82 -14.16
CA LYS A 53 11.76 0.97 -13.44
C LYS A 53 11.47 -0.52 -13.61
N TYR A 54 10.20 -0.91 -13.56
CA TYR A 54 9.82 -2.32 -13.59
C TYR A 54 9.23 -2.73 -14.94
N PRO A 55 9.40 -3.99 -15.36
CA PRO A 55 8.85 -4.42 -16.65
C PRO A 55 7.30 -4.44 -16.64
N PRO A 56 6.66 -4.59 -17.81
CA PRO A 56 5.21 -4.69 -17.87
C PRO A 56 4.65 -5.91 -17.14
N GLY A 57 3.65 -5.66 -16.28
CA GLY A 57 2.94 -6.71 -15.56
C GLY A 57 3.53 -7.07 -14.20
N TYR A 58 4.61 -6.40 -13.80
CA TYR A 58 5.12 -6.45 -12.44
C TYR A 58 4.25 -5.63 -11.49
N PHE A 59 4.26 -6.03 -10.23
CA PHE A 59 3.49 -5.41 -9.17
C PHE A 59 4.25 -5.53 -7.86
N GLN A 60 3.96 -4.60 -6.96
CA GLN A 60 4.56 -4.54 -5.64
C GLN A 60 3.51 -4.82 -4.57
N LEU A 61 3.99 -5.10 -3.37
CA LEU A 61 3.22 -5.13 -2.14
C LEU A 61 3.15 -3.73 -1.54
N TYR A 62 1.95 -3.17 -1.40
CA TYR A 62 1.70 -1.83 -0.87
C TYR A 62 1.13 -1.90 0.54
N PHE A 63 1.60 -1.02 1.42
CA PHE A 63 1.30 -1.09 2.84
C PHE A 63 1.45 0.27 3.51
N THR A 64 0.62 0.54 4.51
CA THR A 64 0.79 1.65 5.46
C THR A 64 1.58 1.24 6.70
N GLN A 65 1.64 -0.07 7.00
CA GLN A 65 2.31 -0.65 8.16
C GLN A 65 2.95 -1.99 7.80
N ASN A 66 4.06 -2.29 8.46
CA ASN A 66 4.67 -3.61 8.56
C ASN A 66 5.41 -3.68 9.91
N HIS A 67 6.16 -4.74 10.16
CA HIS A 67 6.92 -4.87 11.40
C HIS A 67 8.00 -3.79 11.55
N ASP A 68 8.73 -3.46 10.48
CA ASP A 68 9.78 -2.44 10.53
C ASP A 68 9.21 -1.05 10.81
N GLU A 69 8.15 -0.66 10.10
CA GLU A 69 7.49 0.62 10.30
C GLU A 69 6.91 0.70 11.70
N ASN A 70 6.21 -0.34 12.17
CA ASN A 70 5.58 -0.33 13.48
C ASN A 70 6.61 -0.23 14.62
N THR A 71 7.68 -1.02 14.57
CA THR A 71 8.72 -1.01 15.61
C THR A 71 9.54 0.27 15.57
N TRP A 72 10.09 0.62 14.41
CA TRP A 72 11.15 1.63 14.33
C TRP A 72 10.62 3.05 14.06
N ASN A 73 9.56 3.19 13.27
CA ASN A 73 9.09 4.50 12.80
C ASN A 73 7.85 4.98 13.57
N GLY A 74 6.89 4.08 13.79
CA GLY A 74 5.73 4.30 14.64
C GLY A 74 4.47 3.56 14.19
N THR A 75 3.46 3.66 15.04
CA THR A 75 2.12 3.15 14.77
C THR A 75 1.49 3.89 13.59
N GLU A 76 0.47 3.27 12.98
CA GLU A 76 -0.24 3.88 11.85
C GLU A 76 -0.75 5.29 12.15
N THR A 77 -1.29 5.50 13.35
CA THR A 77 -1.79 6.81 13.80
C THR A 77 -0.66 7.83 13.93
N GLU A 78 0.54 7.43 14.36
CA GLU A 78 1.69 8.33 14.44
C GLU A 78 2.21 8.72 13.04
N LEU A 79 2.18 7.78 12.09
CA LEU A 79 2.73 8.00 10.74
C LEU A 79 1.76 8.70 9.78
N TYR A 80 0.46 8.39 9.87
CA TYR A 80 -0.56 8.86 8.93
C TYR A 80 -1.65 9.72 9.58
N GLY A 81 -1.76 9.71 10.90
CA GLY A 81 -2.75 10.51 11.63
C GLY A 81 -4.18 10.31 11.12
N PRO A 82 -4.97 11.39 10.96
CA PRO A 82 -6.33 11.32 10.42
C PRO A 82 -6.42 10.78 8.99
N ALA A 83 -5.31 10.76 8.23
CA ALA A 83 -5.29 10.30 6.85
C ALA A 83 -5.11 8.78 6.69
N ALA A 84 -4.86 8.04 7.78
CA ALA A 84 -4.59 6.60 7.77
C ALA A 84 -5.59 5.79 6.93
N ASP A 85 -6.89 6.02 7.11
CA ASP A 85 -7.93 5.28 6.39
C ASP A 85 -7.91 5.58 4.89
N ALA A 86 -7.63 6.83 4.49
CA ALA A 86 -7.52 7.20 3.09
C ALA A 86 -6.34 6.51 2.41
N PHE A 87 -5.20 6.40 3.09
CA PHE A 87 -4.02 5.70 2.55
C PHE A 87 -4.17 4.17 2.57
N ASN A 88 -4.93 3.60 3.51
CA ASN A 88 -5.34 2.19 3.44
C ASN A 88 -6.25 1.95 2.23
N VAL A 89 -7.27 2.79 2.00
CA VAL A 89 -8.09 2.70 0.78
C VAL A 89 -7.22 2.78 -0.47
N LEU A 90 -6.25 3.70 -0.49
CA LEU A 90 -5.30 3.83 -1.59
C LEU A 90 -4.47 2.55 -1.80
N ALA A 91 -3.87 1.99 -0.75
CA ALA A 91 -3.09 0.74 -0.84
C ALA A 91 -3.91 -0.42 -1.43
N PHE A 92 -5.18 -0.53 -1.03
CA PHE A 92 -6.11 -1.57 -1.50
C PHE A 92 -6.72 -1.30 -2.88
N THR A 93 -6.53 -0.11 -3.45
CA THR A 93 -7.08 0.23 -4.77
C THR A 93 -5.99 0.56 -5.80
N TRP A 94 -4.73 0.65 -5.36
CA TRP A 94 -3.55 0.85 -6.20
C TRP A 94 -3.22 -0.37 -7.07
N GLN A 95 -2.27 -0.23 -7.99
CA GLN A 95 -1.88 -1.25 -8.96
C GLN A 95 -0.94 -2.35 -8.41
N GLY A 96 -1.37 -3.07 -7.37
CA GLY A 96 -0.58 -4.18 -6.81
C GLY A 96 -1.29 -5.03 -5.77
N ILE A 97 -0.51 -5.59 -4.84
CA ILE A 97 -1.00 -6.42 -3.74
C ILE A 97 -1.06 -5.53 -2.49
N PRO A 98 -2.23 -5.34 -1.85
CA PRO A 98 -2.27 -4.70 -0.55
C PRO A 98 -1.80 -5.66 0.54
N MET A 99 -1.14 -5.11 1.56
CA MET A 99 -0.80 -5.82 2.78
C MET A 99 -1.56 -5.22 3.97
N LEU A 100 -2.16 -6.10 4.76
CA LEU A 100 -2.70 -5.79 6.08
C LEU A 100 -1.73 -6.35 7.12
N TYR A 101 -1.18 -5.48 7.96
CA TYR A 101 -0.36 -5.86 9.10
C TYR A 101 -1.23 -6.17 10.31
N ASN A 102 -0.89 -7.23 11.05
CA ASN A 102 -1.68 -7.70 12.18
C ASN A 102 -1.83 -6.60 13.25
N GLY A 103 -3.07 -6.39 13.69
CA GLY A 103 -3.43 -5.37 14.66
C GLY A 103 -3.98 -4.09 14.04
N GLN A 104 -3.75 -3.82 12.74
CA GLN A 104 -4.41 -2.69 12.08
C GLN A 104 -5.94 -2.79 12.15
N GLU A 105 -6.48 -4.02 12.08
CA GLU A 105 -7.90 -4.31 12.24
C GLU A 105 -8.46 -4.00 13.64
N ASP A 106 -7.59 -3.83 14.65
CA ASP A 106 -7.93 -3.35 16.00
C ASP A 106 -7.61 -1.87 16.22
N GLY A 107 -6.99 -1.21 15.26
CA GLY A 107 -6.43 0.12 15.43
C GLY A 107 -5.22 0.09 16.36
N LEU A 108 -4.29 -0.85 16.13
CA LEU A 108 -3.09 -1.06 16.96
C LEU A 108 -2.38 0.26 17.27
N SER A 109 -2.47 0.66 18.54
CA SER A 109 -1.84 1.86 19.09
C SER A 109 -0.55 1.54 19.86
N GLN A 110 0.04 0.37 19.59
CA GLN A 110 1.25 -0.13 20.24
C GLN A 110 2.32 -0.37 19.17
N ARG A 111 3.55 0.08 19.45
CA ARG A 111 4.75 -0.37 18.74
C ARG A 111 5.15 -1.73 19.31
N LEU A 112 5.25 -2.74 18.47
CA LEU A 112 5.59 -4.10 18.85
C LEU A 112 7.12 -4.25 18.90
N ASP A 113 7.61 -4.94 19.92
CA ASP A 113 9.05 -5.21 20.05
C ASP A 113 9.50 -6.22 19.00
N PHE A 114 10.63 -5.95 18.35
CA PHE A 114 11.14 -6.80 17.28
C PHE A 114 11.87 -8.05 17.80
N PHE A 115 12.63 -7.90 18.89
CA PHE A 115 13.47 -8.97 19.43
C PHE A 115 12.82 -9.78 20.55
N GLU A 116 11.73 -9.26 21.12
CA GLU A 116 11.05 -9.85 22.26
C GLU A 116 9.61 -10.21 21.93
N LYS A 117 9.03 -11.16 22.66
CA LYS A 117 7.63 -11.55 22.45
C LYS A 117 6.69 -10.43 22.89
N SER A 118 6.19 -9.66 21.93
CA SER A 118 5.24 -8.56 22.14
C SER A 118 3.87 -8.93 21.55
N PRO A 119 2.95 -9.56 22.33
CA PRO A 119 1.64 -9.93 21.80
C PRO A 119 0.71 -8.72 21.64
N ILE A 120 -0.09 -8.71 20.58
CA ILE A 120 -1.15 -7.72 20.40
C ILE A 120 -2.20 -7.88 21.49
N ARG A 121 -2.55 -6.75 22.12
CA ARG A 121 -3.64 -6.66 23.09
C ARG A 121 -4.92 -6.23 22.37
N TRP A 122 -5.68 -7.20 21.89
CA TRP A 122 -6.92 -6.99 21.14
C TRP A 122 -8.02 -6.30 21.98
N LYS A 123 -8.68 -5.30 21.41
CA LYS A 123 -9.71 -4.45 22.06
C LYS A 123 -11.05 -4.42 21.31
N GLY A 124 -11.34 -5.47 20.54
CA GLY A 124 -12.64 -5.65 19.87
C GLY A 124 -12.64 -5.41 18.36
N MET A 125 -11.46 -5.29 17.75
CA MET A 125 -11.23 -5.17 16.32
C MET A 125 -12.01 -4.02 15.67
N SER A 126 -11.82 -2.81 16.20
CA SER A 126 -12.59 -1.61 15.81
C SER A 126 -12.62 -1.31 14.31
N LYS A 127 -11.60 -1.76 13.56
CA LYS A 127 -11.48 -1.60 12.09
C LYS A 127 -11.74 -2.88 11.30
N GLN A 128 -12.22 -3.96 11.94
CA GLN A 128 -12.51 -5.23 11.26
C GLN A 128 -13.44 -5.04 10.05
N ASN A 129 -14.55 -4.33 10.23
CA ASN A 129 -15.52 -4.10 9.15
C ASN A 129 -14.92 -3.27 8.01
N PHE A 130 -14.05 -2.31 8.32
CA PHE A 130 -13.37 -1.47 7.35
C PHE A 130 -12.42 -2.30 6.47
N PHE A 131 -11.48 -3.02 7.08
CA PHE A 131 -10.55 -3.87 6.31
C PHE A 131 -11.24 -5.05 5.64
N SER A 132 -12.27 -5.64 6.25
CA SER A 132 -13.06 -6.70 5.61
C SER A 132 -13.66 -6.22 4.29
N ARG A 133 -14.22 -5.00 4.26
CA ARG A 133 -14.75 -4.39 3.02
C ARG A 133 -13.67 -4.17 1.97
N LEU A 134 -12.49 -3.70 2.36
CA LEU A 134 -11.36 -3.50 1.44
C LEU A 134 -10.86 -4.83 0.86
N CYS A 135 -10.71 -5.85 1.70
CA CYS A 135 -10.34 -7.20 1.27
C CYS A 135 -11.39 -7.78 0.31
N THR A 136 -12.68 -7.69 0.63
CA THR A 136 -13.77 -8.13 -0.25
C THR A 136 -13.74 -7.38 -1.59
N LEU A 137 -13.59 -6.06 -1.55
CA LEU A 137 -13.52 -5.23 -2.75
C LEU A 137 -12.35 -5.65 -3.65
N HIS A 138 -11.14 -5.78 -3.10
CA HIS A 138 -9.96 -6.19 -3.86
C HIS A 138 -10.10 -7.62 -4.42
N HIS A 139 -10.61 -8.54 -3.61
CA HIS A 139 -10.73 -9.95 -4.00
C HIS A 139 -11.72 -10.16 -5.15
N PHE A 140 -12.89 -9.53 -5.11
CA PHE A 140 -13.97 -9.78 -6.08
C PHE A 140 -14.00 -8.79 -7.25
N ASN A 141 -13.24 -7.69 -7.20
CA ASN A 141 -13.14 -6.75 -8.31
C ASN A 141 -11.88 -6.99 -9.14
N GLN A 142 -12.05 -7.58 -10.33
CA GLN A 142 -10.94 -7.86 -11.25
C GLN A 142 -10.14 -6.60 -11.61
N ALA A 143 -10.76 -5.42 -11.60
CA ALA A 143 -10.04 -4.18 -11.89
C ALA A 143 -8.92 -3.91 -10.88
N LEU A 144 -9.05 -4.39 -9.64
CA LEU A 144 -8.11 -4.16 -8.54
C LEU A 144 -7.03 -5.23 -8.41
N TRP A 145 -7.15 -6.35 -9.13
CA TRP A 145 -6.15 -7.41 -9.09
C TRP A 145 -4.74 -6.92 -9.48
N ALA A 146 -3.72 -7.66 -9.06
CA ALA A 146 -2.33 -7.28 -9.29
C ALA A 146 -1.85 -7.62 -10.71
N GLY A 147 -0.90 -6.84 -11.21
CA GLY A 147 -0.21 -7.12 -12.48
C GLY A 147 -1.14 -7.19 -13.70
N LYS A 148 -0.84 -8.12 -14.61
CA LYS A 148 -1.60 -8.30 -15.87
C LYS A 148 -3.03 -8.80 -15.65
N SER A 149 -3.30 -9.38 -14.48
CA SER A 149 -4.62 -9.90 -14.11
C SER A 149 -5.61 -8.78 -13.76
N GLY A 150 -5.11 -7.60 -13.36
CA GLY A 150 -5.96 -6.45 -13.07
C GLY A 150 -6.00 -5.37 -14.13
N GLY A 151 -6.69 -4.27 -13.81
CA GLY A 151 -6.75 -3.06 -14.61
C GLY A 151 -5.52 -2.19 -14.39
N ARG A 152 -5.16 -1.35 -15.36
CA ARG A 152 -4.13 -0.31 -15.14
C ARG A 152 -4.73 0.87 -14.40
N LEU A 153 -3.91 1.53 -13.58
CA LEU A 153 -4.29 2.81 -12.96
C LEU A 153 -4.22 3.91 -14.01
N GLN A 154 -5.35 4.60 -14.22
CA GLN A 154 -5.44 5.75 -15.11
C GLN A 154 -5.84 6.98 -14.28
N LYS A 155 -4.95 7.98 -14.22
CA LYS A 155 -5.18 9.24 -13.50
C LYS A 155 -6.39 9.96 -14.10
N ILE A 156 -7.23 10.50 -13.23
CA ILE A 156 -8.27 11.48 -13.58
C ILE A 156 -7.78 12.84 -13.12
N ASP A 157 -7.75 13.80 -14.04
CA ASP A 157 -7.42 15.19 -13.74
C ASP A 157 -8.53 15.80 -12.87
N THR A 158 -8.12 16.63 -11.93
CA THR A 158 -9.02 17.36 -11.02
C THR A 158 -8.72 18.85 -11.05
N ASP A 159 -9.61 19.66 -10.49
CA ASP A 159 -9.37 21.09 -10.29
C ASP A 159 -8.37 21.39 -9.15
N ALA A 160 -7.96 20.36 -8.40
CA ALA A 160 -7.08 20.48 -7.23
C ALA A 160 -6.09 19.29 -7.13
N ASP A 161 -5.36 18.99 -8.21
CA ASP A 161 -4.45 17.83 -8.28
C ASP A 161 -3.30 17.83 -7.25
N ASP A 162 -3.00 18.97 -6.62
CA ASP A 162 -2.07 19.04 -5.48
C ASP A 162 -2.68 18.48 -4.18
N LYS A 163 -4.01 18.38 -4.09
CA LYS A 163 -4.75 17.96 -2.89
C LYS A 163 -5.57 16.69 -3.09
N VAL A 164 -6.06 16.46 -4.31
CA VAL A 164 -6.97 15.36 -4.64
C VAL A 164 -6.31 14.46 -5.68
N TYR A 165 -6.14 13.18 -5.32
CA TYR A 165 -5.72 12.16 -6.27
C TYR A 165 -6.92 11.28 -6.66
N ALA A 166 -7.32 11.34 -7.92
CA ALA A 166 -8.41 10.55 -8.48
C ALA A 166 -7.89 9.65 -9.60
N PHE A 167 -8.41 8.43 -9.71
CA PHE A 167 -8.02 7.50 -10.78
C PHE A 167 -9.12 6.47 -11.04
N THR A 168 -9.06 5.85 -12.21
CA THR A 168 -9.86 4.67 -12.55
C THR A 168 -9.00 3.42 -12.64
N ARG A 169 -9.65 2.28 -12.44
CA ARG A 169 -9.15 0.93 -12.74
C ARG A 169 -10.26 0.24 -13.52
N GLU A 170 -9.92 -0.37 -14.65
CA GLU A 170 -10.88 -1.09 -15.48
C GLU A 170 -10.28 -2.42 -15.94
N LYS A 171 -11.08 -3.49 -15.88
CA LYS A 171 -10.73 -4.81 -16.39
C LYS A 171 -12.00 -5.56 -16.78
N ASN A 172 -12.10 -5.88 -18.07
CA ASN A 172 -13.20 -6.66 -18.65
C ASN A 172 -14.58 -5.96 -18.61
N GLY A 173 -14.61 -4.63 -18.76
CA GLY A 173 -15.82 -3.81 -18.78
C GLY A 173 -16.22 -3.32 -17.39
#